data_AF-A0A832JDF3-F1
#
_entry.id   AF-A0A832JDF3-F1
#
_cell.length_a   1.000
_cell.length_b   1.000
_cell.length_c   1.000
_cell.angle_alpha   90.00
_cell.angle_beta   90.00
_cell.angle_gamma   90.00
#
_symmetry.space_group_name_H-M   'P 1'
#
loop_
_entity.id
_entity.type
_entity.pdbx_description
1 polymer ?
#
loop_
_entity_poly.entity_id
_entity_poly.type
_entity_poly.pdbx_seq_one_letter_code
_entity_poly.pdbx_strand_id
1 'polypeptide(L)'
;MEPLPKGVALRFVAEFEAEQLAHVSGEAEKEAAASGGVVWVARRGRAQPGHIVYGPYLPVGEGRYLALFRLKRLGEGEGILAVVDSCVGGGKPVTAERRVKASELPKGEFRLVPLPLTHPGGLIETRVFWAGQADLAVDRVVLWEALPQP
;
A
#
# COMPACT_ATOMS: atom_id res chain seq x y z
N MET A 1 -1.75 -13.36 -8.98
CA MET A 1 -2.62 -12.87 -7.89
C MET A 1 -3.86 -13.72 -7.96
N GLU A 2 -4.16 -14.46 -6.90
CA GLU A 2 -5.40 -15.23 -6.84
C GLU A 2 -6.56 -14.24 -6.59
N PRO A 3 -7.65 -14.28 -7.38
CA PRO A 3 -8.78 -13.41 -7.17
C PRO A 3 -9.44 -13.70 -5.82
N LEU A 4 -10.08 -12.70 -5.22
CA LEU A 4 -10.93 -12.95 -4.07
C LEU A 4 -12.01 -13.98 -4.46
N PRO A 5 -12.33 -14.96 -3.59
CA PRO A 5 -13.39 -15.92 -3.86
C PRO A 5 -14.71 -15.20 -4.14
N LYS A 6 -15.53 -15.77 -5.02
CA LYS A 6 -16.93 -15.33 -5.15
C LYS A 6 -17.68 -15.59 -3.83
N GLY A 7 -18.66 -14.75 -3.50
CA GLY A 7 -19.44 -14.93 -2.28
C GLY A 7 -18.68 -14.53 -1.01
N VAL A 8 -17.84 -13.48 -1.08
CA VAL A 8 -17.16 -12.91 0.09
C VAL A 8 -17.82 -11.58 0.44
N ALA A 9 -18.06 -11.34 1.73
CA ALA A 9 -18.43 -10.03 2.25
C ALA A 9 -17.16 -9.29 2.70
N LEU A 10 -17.04 -8.00 2.37
CA LEU A 10 -15.95 -7.17 2.84
C LEU A 10 -16.44 -6.34 4.03
N ARG A 11 -15.81 -6.53 5.19
CA ARG A 11 -16.00 -5.68 6.37
C ARG A 11 -14.88 -4.65 6.42
N PHE A 12 -15.24 -3.37 6.46
CA PHE A 12 -14.26 -2.30 6.64
C PHE A 12 -13.53 -2.48 7.98
N VAL A 13 -12.21 -2.39 7.96
CA VAL A 13 -11.39 -2.45 9.18
C VAL A 13 -10.88 -1.07 9.52
N ALA A 14 -10.12 -0.45 8.61
CA ALA A 14 -9.50 0.84 8.84
C ALA A 14 -9.00 1.48 7.53
N GLU A 15 -8.73 2.78 7.60
CA GLU A 15 -8.09 3.57 6.56
C GLU A 15 -6.95 4.39 7.18
N PHE A 16 -5.83 4.47 6.48
CA PHE A 16 -4.63 5.16 6.93
C PHE A 16 -4.12 6.08 5.83
N GLU A 17 -4.08 7.38 6.12
CA GLU A 17 -3.46 8.36 5.24
C GLU A 17 -1.93 8.18 5.26
N ALA A 18 -1.30 8.22 4.09
CA ALA A 18 0.11 7.87 3.95
C ALA A 18 1.01 8.78 4.79
N GLU A 19 0.69 10.07 4.91
CA GLU A 19 1.43 11.06 5.69
C GLU A 19 1.32 10.85 7.22
N GLN A 20 0.38 10.02 7.68
CA GLN A 20 0.22 9.67 9.11
C GLN A 20 0.95 8.38 9.49
N LEU A 21 1.45 7.63 8.50
CA LEU A 21 2.25 6.43 8.70
C LEU A 21 3.73 6.77 8.91
N ALA A 22 4.58 5.77 9.12
CA ALA A 22 6.01 5.97 9.26
C ALA A 22 6.72 5.96 7.90
N HIS A 23 7.85 6.67 7.80
CA HIS A 23 8.59 6.88 6.56
C HIS A 23 10.09 6.81 6.80
N VAL A 24 10.83 6.20 5.86
CA VAL A 24 12.31 6.28 5.85
C VAL A 24 12.78 7.44 4.97
N SER A 25 12.07 7.71 3.87
CA SER A 25 12.40 8.74 2.90
C SER A 25 11.14 9.22 2.17
N GLY A 26 11.26 10.33 1.43
CA GLY A 26 10.15 11.00 0.78
C GLY A 26 9.70 12.23 1.55
N GLU A 27 8.68 12.92 1.03
CA GLU A 27 8.15 14.14 1.60
C GLU A 27 6.63 14.23 1.41
N ALA A 28 5.94 14.88 2.35
CA ALA A 28 4.51 15.16 2.21
C ALA A 28 4.28 16.29 1.20
N GLU A 29 3.39 16.08 0.23
CA GLU A 29 3.01 17.08 -0.78
C GLU A 29 1.49 17.25 -0.82
N LYS A 30 1.03 18.50 -1.03
CA LYS A 30 -0.40 18.77 -1.23
C LYS A 30 -0.86 18.24 -2.58
N GLU A 31 -2.00 17.56 -2.57
CA GLU A 31 -2.61 17.01 -3.77
C GLU A 31 -4.14 17.03 -3.60
N ALA A 32 -4.84 17.88 -4.35
CA ALA A 32 -6.28 18.06 -4.20
C ALA A 32 -7.08 16.77 -4.49
N ALA A 33 -6.55 15.87 -5.32
CA ALA A 33 -7.17 14.59 -5.63
C ALA A 33 -6.85 13.46 -4.63
N ALA A 34 -6.10 13.77 -3.56
CA ALA A 34 -5.81 12.87 -2.44
C ALA A 34 -6.97 12.85 -1.43
N SER A 35 -7.12 11.76 -0.68
CA SER A 35 -8.18 11.56 0.31
C SER A 35 -8.13 12.63 1.41
N GLY A 36 -6.95 12.82 2.03
CA GLY A 36 -6.68 13.88 3.00
C GLY A 36 -6.16 15.19 2.40
N GLY A 37 -6.15 15.34 1.07
CA GLY A 37 -5.54 16.49 0.39
C GLY A 37 -4.00 16.50 0.41
N VAL A 38 -3.37 15.43 0.91
CA VAL A 38 -1.92 15.25 1.03
C VAL A 38 -1.56 13.85 0.54
N VAL A 39 -0.37 13.72 -0.06
CA VAL A 39 0.26 12.45 -0.40
C VAL A 39 1.67 12.39 0.16
N TRP A 40 2.18 11.18 0.38
CA TRP A 40 3.61 10.96 0.59
C TRP A 40 4.31 10.67 -0.73
N VAL A 41 5.31 11.48 -1.08
CA VAL A 41 5.98 11.42 -2.39
C VAL A 41 7.43 11.01 -2.28
N ALA A 42 7.83 10.04 -3.10
CA ALA A 42 9.22 9.70 -3.35
C ALA A 42 9.64 10.17 -4.75
N ARG A 43 10.58 11.11 -4.80
CA ARG A 43 11.13 11.67 -6.05
C ARG A 43 12.54 11.19 -6.32
N ARG A 44 12.84 10.89 -7.59
CA ARG A 44 14.20 10.57 -8.02
C ARG A 44 15.14 11.72 -7.74
N GLY A 45 16.34 11.39 -7.23
CA GLY A 45 17.34 12.38 -6.85
C GLY A 45 17.05 13.14 -5.54
N ARG A 46 15.93 12.86 -4.86
CA ARG A 46 15.62 13.43 -3.53
C ARG A 46 15.38 12.36 -2.46
N ALA A 47 14.53 11.39 -2.75
CA ALA A 47 14.26 10.27 -1.85
C ALA A 47 15.24 9.11 -2.09
N GLN A 48 15.49 8.33 -1.05
CA GLN A 48 16.26 7.08 -1.14
C GLN A 48 15.31 5.92 -1.47
N PRO A 49 15.63 5.04 -2.44
CA PRO A 49 14.87 3.80 -2.66
C PRO A 49 14.78 2.97 -1.38
N GLY A 50 13.61 2.41 -1.09
CA GLY A 50 13.35 1.77 0.21
C GLY A 50 11.88 1.76 0.59
N HIS A 51 11.57 1.37 1.84
CA HIS A 51 10.23 1.47 2.40
C HIS A 51 9.90 2.94 2.68
N ILE A 52 9.15 3.56 1.78
CA ILE A 52 8.81 4.98 1.86
C ILE A 52 7.58 5.22 2.73
N VAL A 53 6.72 4.22 2.91
CA VAL A 53 5.56 4.23 3.80
C VAL A 53 5.45 2.87 4.48
N TYR A 54 5.33 2.83 5.81
CA TYR A 54 5.12 1.60 6.58
C TYR A 54 4.38 1.85 7.90
N GLY A 55 3.77 0.80 8.44
CA GLY A 55 2.80 0.85 9.55
C GLY A 55 1.52 0.12 9.14
N PRO A 56 0.37 0.25 9.82
CA PRO A 56 0.07 1.05 11.01
C PRO A 56 0.35 0.32 12.33
N TYR A 57 0.81 -0.94 12.31
CA TYR A 57 0.89 -1.80 13.49
C TYR A 57 -0.48 -1.98 14.18
N LEU A 58 -1.54 -2.20 13.39
CA LEU A 58 -2.92 -2.32 13.88
C LEU A 58 -3.17 -3.74 14.42
N PRO A 59 -3.76 -3.92 15.61
CA PRO A 59 -4.24 -5.23 16.04
C PRO A 59 -5.37 -5.76 15.16
N VAL A 60 -5.23 -6.97 14.62
CA VAL A 60 -6.24 -7.69 13.84
C VAL A 60 -6.38 -9.14 14.32
N GLY A 61 -7.51 -9.76 13.99
CA GLY A 61 -7.73 -11.19 14.22
C GLY A 61 -6.98 -12.06 13.22
N GLU A 62 -6.98 -13.37 13.46
CA GLU A 62 -6.64 -14.33 12.41
C GLU A 62 -7.72 -14.28 11.33
N GLY A 63 -7.32 -14.21 10.06
CA GLY A 63 -8.28 -14.14 8.97
C GLY A 63 -7.72 -13.74 7.63
N ARG A 64 -8.62 -13.54 6.67
CA ARG A 64 -8.30 -13.06 5.32
C ARG A 64 -8.60 -11.57 5.24
N TYR A 65 -7.70 -10.82 4.62
CA TYR A 65 -7.80 -9.38 4.47
C TYR A 65 -7.49 -8.96 3.03
N LEU A 66 -7.92 -7.75 2.70
CA LEU A 66 -7.58 -7.03 1.48
C LEU A 66 -7.04 -5.66 1.86
N ALA A 67 -5.75 -5.45 1.61
CA ALA A 67 -5.15 -4.12 1.66
C ALA A 67 -5.25 -3.47 0.27
N LEU A 68 -5.75 -2.25 0.21
CA LEU A 68 -5.85 -1.44 -1.00
C LEU A 68 -4.94 -0.23 -0.88
N PHE A 69 -3.85 -0.23 -1.63
CA PHE A 69 -2.90 0.89 -1.69
C PHE A 69 -3.32 1.85 -2.80
N ARG A 70 -3.60 3.11 -2.49
CA ARG A 70 -3.88 4.13 -3.51
C ARG A 70 -2.57 4.81 -3.92
N LEU A 71 -2.08 4.48 -5.11
CA LEU A 71 -0.78 4.89 -5.62
C LEU A 71 -0.93 5.71 -6.90
N LYS A 72 0.01 6.64 -7.15
CA LYS A 72 0.08 7.41 -8.39
C LYS A 72 1.52 7.54 -8.87
N ARG A 73 1.77 7.16 -10.13
CA ARG A 73 3.05 7.45 -10.80
C ARG A 73 3.07 8.91 -11.24
N LEU A 74 4.12 9.65 -10.90
CA LEU A 74 4.24 11.08 -11.23
C LEU A 74 5.18 11.34 -12.42
N GLY A 75 6.17 10.48 -12.63
CA GLY A 75 7.21 10.67 -13.65
C GLY A 75 7.25 9.57 -14.71
N GLU A 76 8.06 9.81 -15.74
CA GLU A 76 8.44 8.75 -16.69
C GLU A 76 9.34 7.70 -16.02
N GLY A 77 9.15 6.45 -16.40
CA GLY A 77 9.95 5.31 -15.97
C GLY A 77 9.26 3.98 -16.30
N GLU A 78 10.02 2.90 -16.18
CA GLU A 78 9.62 1.55 -16.59
C GLU A 78 9.99 0.51 -15.52
N GLY A 79 9.61 -0.76 -15.74
CA GLY A 79 9.94 -1.85 -14.83
C GLY A 79 9.12 -1.85 -13.54
N ILE A 80 9.69 -2.38 -12.46
CA ILE A 80 9.06 -2.42 -11.14
C ILE A 80 9.18 -1.04 -10.51
N LEU A 81 8.05 -0.40 -10.23
CA LEU A 81 8.01 0.91 -9.60
C LEU A 81 7.94 0.81 -8.07
N ALA A 82 7.16 -0.17 -7.58
CA ALA A 82 6.99 -0.40 -6.16
C ALA A 82 6.83 -1.90 -5.85
N VAL A 83 7.06 -2.25 -4.60
CA VAL A 83 6.59 -3.49 -3.99
C VAL A 83 5.67 -3.10 -2.85
N VAL A 84 4.44 -3.61 -2.87
CA VAL A 84 3.52 -3.48 -1.73
C VAL A 84 3.46 -4.81 -1.02
N ASP A 85 3.52 -4.79 0.30
CA ASP A 85 3.51 -6.01 1.09
C ASP A 85 2.77 -5.81 2.42
N SER A 86 2.50 -6.94 3.07
CA SER A 86 2.04 -7.00 4.45
C SER A 86 2.85 -8.03 5.22
N CYS A 87 3.00 -7.81 6.53
CA CYS A 87 3.68 -8.68 7.46
C CYS A 87 3.07 -8.56 8.86
N VAL A 88 3.45 -9.49 9.75
CA VAL A 88 3.24 -9.28 11.19
C VAL A 88 4.12 -8.13 11.65
N GLY A 89 3.63 -7.31 12.59
CA GLY A 89 4.29 -6.13 13.10
C GLY A 89 5.74 -6.42 13.53
N GLY A 90 6.68 -5.66 12.95
CA GLY A 90 8.12 -5.91 13.09
C GLY A 90 8.74 -6.56 11.85
N GLY A 91 8.02 -6.59 10.74
CA GLY A 91 8.55 -6.95 9.43
C GLY A 91 8.59 -8.45 9.09
N LYS A 92 8.27 -9.36 10.03
CA LYS A 92 8.33 -10.82 9.82
C LYS A 92 7.29 -11.59 10.64
N PRO A 93 6.68 -12.65 10.07
CA PRO A 93 6.78 -13.07 8.68
C PRO A 93 6.03 -12.11 7.73
N VAL A 94 6.47 -12.05 6.47
CA VAL A 94 5.70 -11.43 5.38
C VAL A 94 4.51 -12.32 5.08
N THR A 95 3.31 -11.75 5.11
CA THR A 95 2.02 -12.44 4.90
C THR A 95 1.57 -12.38 3.44
N ALA A 96 1.94 -11.32 2.72
CA ALA A 96 1.72 -11.20 1.28
C ALA A 96 2.67 -10.16 0.67
N GLU A 97 3.04 -10.32 -0.59
CA GLU A 97 3.85 -9.38 -1.36
C GLU A 97 3.32 -9.27 -2.79
N ARG A 98 3.35 -8.06 -3.37
CA ARG A 98 3.07 -7.81 -4.78
C ARG A 98 4.01 -6.75 -5.36
N ARG A 99 4.64 -7.08 -6.47
CA ARG A 99 5.38 -6.12 -7.32
C ARG A 99 4.39 -5.34 -8.20
N VAL A 100 4.58 -4.03 -8.28
CA VAL A 100 3.77 -3.10 -9.08
C VAL A 100 4.64 -2.53 -10.19
N LYS A 101 4.26 -2.77 -11.44
CA LYS A 101 4.95 -2.24 -12.62
C LYS A 101 4.53 -0.81 -12.91
N ALA A 102 5.42 -0.03 -13.51
CA ALA A 102 5.10 1.32 -13.99
C ALA A 102 3.93 1.33 -14.99
N SER A 103 3.76 0.26 -15.79
CA SER A 103 2.65 0.12 -16.74
C SER A 103 1.28 -0.12 -16.07
N GLU A 104 1.23 -0.52 -14.80
CA GLU A 104 -0.01 -0.68 -14.03
C GLU A 104 -0.49 0.65 -13.44
N LEU A 105 0.39 1.67 -13.40
CA LEU A 105 0.12 3.00 -12.85
C LEU A 105 0.27 4.05 -13.96
N PRO A 106 -0.84 4.43 -14.64
CA PRO A 106 -0.84 5.54 -15.58
C PRO A 106 -0.28 6.79 -14.92
N LYS A 107 0.49 7.56 -15.70
CA LYS A 107 1.12 8.77 -15.19
C LYS A 107 0.05 9.81 -14.83
N GLY A 108 0.16 10.38 -13.64
CA GLY A 108 -0.75 11.44 -13.16
C GLY A 108 -2.08 10.93 -12.61
N GLU A 109 -2.34 9.63 -12.63
CA GLU A 109 -3.60 9.04 -12.17
C GLU A 109 -3.40 8.17 -10.93
N PHE A 110 -4.32 8.30 -9.98
CA PHE A 110 -4.38 7.36 -8.86
C PHE A 110 -5.00 6.04 -9.31
N ARG A 111 -4.40 4.94 -8.85
CA ARG A 111 -4.94 3.59 -8.98
C ARG A 111 -4.91 2.89 -7.63
N LEU A 112 -5.92 2.05 -7.41
CA LEU A 112 -5.92 1.12 -6.29
C LEU A 112 -5.14 -0.13 -6.68
N VAL A 113 -4.11 -0.44 -5.88
CA VAL A 113 -3.32 -1.66 -5.98
C VAL A 113 -3.80 -2.61 -4.88
N PRO A 114 -4.57 -3.66 -5.23
CA PRO A 114 -5.00 -4.66 -4.26
C PRO A 114 -3.88 -5.61 -3.86
N LEU A 115 -3.85 -5.96 -2.57
CA LEU A 115 -3.06 -7.02 -1.97
C LEU A 115 -3.97 -7.88 -1.07
N PRO A 116 -4.52 -8.98 -1.60
CA PRO A 116 -5.16 -10.01 -0.79
C PRO A 116 -4.11 -10.70 0.10
N LEU A 117 -4.44 -10.96 1.37
CA LEU A 117 -3.53 -11.58 2.33
C LEU A 117 -4.27 -12.43 3.37
N THR A 118 -3.56 -13.37 3.99
CA THR A 118 -4.01 -14.10 5.19
C THR A 118 -3.11 -13.71 6.35
N HIS A 119 -3.69 -13.30 7.46
CA HIS A 119 -2.96 -12.84 8.65
C HIS A 119 -3.17 -13.81 9.82
N PRO A 120 -2.13 -14.17 10.59
CA PRO A 120 -2.24 -15.09 11.74
C PRO A 120 -2.79 -14.43 13.02
N GLY A 121 -3.37 -13.23 12.92
CA GLY A 121 -3.70 -12.37 14.06
C GLY A 121 -2.50 -11.64 14.66
N GLY A 122 -2.77 -10.70 15.57
CA GLY A 122 -1.77 -9.81 16.15
C GLY A 122 -1.65 -8.49 15.38
N LEU A 123 -0.47 -7.86 15.40
CA LEU A 123 -0.27 -6.58 14.71
C LEU A 123 -0.07 -6.81 13.22
N ILE A 124 -0.84 -6.14 12.38
CA ILE A 124 -0.59 -6.06 10.94
C ILE A 124 0.25 -4.83 10.59
N GLU A 125 1.24 -5.04 9.76
CA GLU A 125 2.04 -4.02 9.10
C GLU A 125 1.85 -4.15 7.59
N THR A 126 1.77 -3.02 6.91
CA THR A 126 1.67 -2.84 5.47
C THR A 126 2.78 -1.90 5.03
N ARG A 127 3.38 -2.16 3.88
CA ARG A 127 4.55 -1.39 3.46
C ARG A 127 4.51 -1.11 1.96
N VAL A 128 5.05 0.06 1.60
CA VAL A 128 5.32 0.44 0.22
C VAL A 128 6.82 0.63 0.07
N PHE A 129 7.46 -0.34 -0.59
CA PHE A 129 8.83 -0.21 -1.06
C PHE A 129 8.84 0.50 -2.42
N TRP A 130 9.62 1.55 -2.58
CA TRP A 130 9.81 2.26 -3.83
C TRP A 130 11.16 1.92 -4.47
N ALA A 131 11.14 1.55 -5.75
CA ALA A 131 12.30 1.03 -6.47
C ALA A 131 13.14 2.10 -7.21
N GLY A 132 12.76 3.38 -7.12
CA GLY A 132 13.52 4.47 -7.75
C GLY A 132 13.33 4.63 -9.27
N GLN A 133 12.46 3.83 -9.91
CA GLN A 133 12.35 3.81 -11.37
C GLN A 133 11.57 5.01 -11.95
N ALA A 134 10.59 5.53 -11.21
CA ALA A 134 9.86 6.77 -11.50
C ALA A 134 9.42 7.41 -10.19
N ASP A 135 9.07 8.69 -10.20
CA ASP A 135 8.48 9.34 -9.03
C ASP A 135 7.13 8.68 -8.66
N LEU A 136 6.90 8.46 -7.36
CA LEU A 136 5.73 7.75 -6.84
C LEU A 136 5.09 8.55 -5.70
N ALA A 137 3.77 8.71 -5.75
CA ALA A 137 2.96 9.19 -4.65
C ALA A 137 2.15 8.04 -4.04
N VAL A 138 2.10 8.01 -2.71
CA VAL A 138 1.24 7.15 -1.89
C VAL A 138 0.21 8.05 -1.23
N ASP A 139 -1.06 7.76 -1.42
CA ASP A 139 -2.17 8.52 -0.84
C ASP A 139 -2.63 7.89 0.47
N ARG A 140 -3.12 6.65 0.39
CA ARG A 140 -3.64 5.93 1.56
C ARG A 140 -3.58 4.43 1.41
N VAL A 141 -3.75 3.75 2.53
CA VAL A 141 -3.98 2.29 2.59
C VAL A 141 -5.33 2.05 3.25
N VAL A 142 -6.19 1.28 2.59
CA VAL A 142 -7.49 0.85 3.14
C VAL A 142 -7.44 -0.64 3.42
N LEU A 143 -7.82 -1.04 4.63
CA LEU A 143 -7.85 -2.44 5.05
C LEU A 143 -9.29 -2.92 5.17
N TRP A 144 -9.58 -4.04 4.53
CA TRP A 144 -10.84 -4.77 4.62
C TRP A 144 -10.58 -6.18 5.12
N GLU A 145 -11.51 -6.71 5.90
CA GLU A 145 -11.56 -8.13 6.24
C GLU A 145 -12.49 -8.84 5.26
N ALA A 146 -12.02 -9.95 4.72
CA ALA A 146 -12.77 -10.81 3.82
C ALA A 146 -13.46 -11.91 4.63
N LEU A 147 -14.75 -11.75 4.85
CA LEU A 147 -15.59 -12.70 5.56
C LEU A 147 -16.21 -13.70 4.57
N PRO A 148 -16.23 -15.01 4.89
CA PRO A 148 -17.06 -15.94 4.14
C PRO A 148 -18.53 -15.49 4.24
N GLN A 149 -19.27 -15.53 3.13
CA GLN A 149 -20.72 -15.35 3.22
C GLN A 149 -21.33 -16.55 3.98
N PRO A 150 -22.37 -16.30 4.81
CA PRO A 150 -23.10 -17.35 5.50
C PRO A 150 -23.81 -18.32 4.55
#